data_AF-A0A1J5QPT7-F1
#
_entry.id   AF-A0A1J5QPT7-F1
#
_cell.length_a   1.000
_cell.length_b   1.000
_cell.length_c   1.000
_cell.angle_alpha   90.00
_cell.angle_beta   90.00
_cell.angle_gamma   90.00
#
_symmetry.space_group_name_H-M   'P 1'
#
loop_
_entity.id
_entity.type
_entity.pdbx_description
1 polymer ?
#
loop_
_entity_poly.entity_id
_entity_poly.type
_entity_poly.pdbx_seq_one_letter_code
_entity_poly.pdbx_strand_id
1 'polypeptide(L)'
;MPLKDLPPDARPREKLLARGPAALSDVELLALLLRTGIQGKGVLQMAHELLQLKPKSGATAGFDGIAGLLGATFNDLKNVKGLGPAKCAELLAVLELARRAMAQRLQERTVFDTPDTVKSYLQLQLGNRRHEVFAVLFLDVQNRLIALEEMFQGTLTQLSVTLLRKYFGWFRHFTATQSESRLWSRTPSCHS
;
A
#
# COMPACT_ATOMS: atom_id res chain seq x y z
N MET A 1 14.25 -29.12 -2.99
CA MET A 1 13.24 -30.14 -3.32
C MET A 1 12.27 -29.58 -4.37
N PRO A 2 12.01 -30.29 -5.48
CA PRO A 2 10.97 -29.96 -6.44
C PRO A 2 9.56 -29.92 -5.83
N LEU A 3 8.69 -29.03 -6.31
CA LEU A 3 7.30 -28.91 -5.80
C LEU A 3 6.47 -30.19 -5.99
N LYS A 4 6.83 -31.00 -7.00
CA LYS A 4 6.14 -32.25 -7.36
C LYS A 4 6.36 -33.36 -6.34
N ASP A 5 7.44 -33.27 -5.56
CA ASP A 5 7.84 -34.30 -4.60
C ASP A 5 7.21 -34.08 -3.23
N LEU A 6 6.52 -32.95 -3.04
CA LEU A 6 5.69 -32.73 -1.86
C LEU A 6 4.45 -33.64 -1.92
N PRO A 7 4.03 -34.21 -0.78
CA PRO A 7 2.75 -34.90 -0.70
C PRO A 7 1.62 -33.95 -1.12
N PRO A 8 0.55 -34.45 -1.76
CA PRO A 8 -0.50 -33.61 -2.34
C PRO A 8 -1.03 -32.54 -1.37
N ASP A 9 -1.23 -32.92 -0.11
CA ASP A 9 -1.79 -32.05 0.92
C ASP A 9 -0.84 -30.93 1.39
N ALA A 10 0.46 -31.09 1.12
CA ALA A 10 1.49 -30.10 1.41
C ALA A 10 1.81 -29.21 0.21
N ARG A 11 1.25 -29.50 -0.97
CA ARG A 11 1.45 -28.65 -2.15
C ARG A 11 0.67 -27.34 -1.96
N PRO A 12 1.27 -26.17 -2.22
CA PRO A 12 0.66 -24.88 -1.89
C PRO A 12 -0.74 -24.67 -2.47
N ARG A 13 -1.00 -25.13 -3.70
CA ARG A 13 -2.29 -24.91 -4.38
C ARG A 13 -3.38 -25.75 -3.73
N GLU A 14 -3.11 -27.02 -3.52
CA GLU A 14 -3.99 -27.99 -2.91
C GLU A 14 -4.27 -27.61 -1.44
N LYS A 15 -3.23 -27.24 -0.70
CA LYS A 15 -3.32 -26.71 0.66
C LYS A 15 -4.21 -25.47 0.75
N LEU A 16 -4.07 -24.53 -0.19
CA LEU A 16 -4.89 -23.32 -0.27
C LEU A 16 -6.37 -23.65 -0.52
N LEU A 17 -6.66 -24.59 -1.42
CA LEU A 17 -8.03 -25.02 -1.71
C LEU A 17 -8.67 -25.78 -0.55
N ALA A 18 -7.89 -26.60 0.17
CA ALA A 18 -8.40 -27.42 1.27
C ALA A 18 -8.52 -26.67 2.60
N ARG A 19 -7.61 -25.72 2.90
CA ARG A 19 -7.47 -25.09 4.23
C ARG A 19 -7.52 -23.57 4.19
N GLY A 20 -7.65 -22.97 3.00
CA GLY A 20 -7.67 -21.53 2.81
C GLY A 20 -6.29 -20.87 2.86
N PRO A 21 -6.22 -19.57 2.57
CA PRO A 21 -4.96 -18.82 2.47
C PRO A 21 -4.21 -18.71 3.79
N ALA A 22 -4.90 -18.71 4.94
CA ALA A 22 -4.29 -18.60 6.26
C ALA A 22 -3.41 -19.81 6.65
N ALA A 23 -3.57 -20.95 5.97
CA ALA A 23 -2.75 -22.12 6.20
C ALA A 23 -1.37 -22.03 5.50
N LEU A 24 -1.18 -21.08 4.57
CA LEU A 24 0.05 -20.94 3.81
C LEU A 24 1.02 -20.00 4.52
N SER A 25 2.29 -20.33 4.44
CA SER A 25 3.38 -19.42 4.74
C SER A 25 3.55 -18.37 3.65
N ASP A 26 4.22 -17.26 3.99
CA ASP A 26 4.59 -16.20 3.04
C ASP A 26 5.34 -16.74 1.81
N VAL A 27 6.23 -17.72 2.03
CA VAL A 27 6.99 -18.40 0.97
C VAL A 27 6.05 -19.17 0.05
N GLU A 28 5.06 -19.88 0.59
CA GLU A 28 4.09 -20.65 -0.20
C GLU A 28 3.15 -19.72 -0.99
N LEU A 29 2.68 -18.63 -0.38
CA LEU A 29 1.86 -17.60 -1.05
C LEU A 29 2.60 -16.99 -2.23
N LEU A 30 3.85 -16.57 -2.01
CA LEU A 30 4.67 -15.99 -3.07
C LEU A 30 5.00 -17.03 -4.15
N ALA A 31 5.28 -18.28 -3.78
CA ALA A 31 5.56 -19.35 -4.73
C ALA A 31 4.35 -19.64 -5.66
N LEU A 32 3.12 -19.50 -5.16
CA LEU A 32 1.91 -19.60 -5.99
C LEU A 32 1.86 -18.52 -7.07
N LEU A 33 2.21 -17.28 -6.72
CA LEU A 33 2.27 -16.16 -7.67
C LEU A 33 3.40 -16.34 -8.69
N LEU A 34 4.56 -16.84 -8.26
CA LEU A 34 5.70 -17.06 -9.15
C LEU A 34 5.50 -18.24 -10.11
N ARG A 35 4.64 -19.21 -9.75
CA ARG A 35 4.25 -20.45 -10.46
C ARG A 35 5.38 -21.45 -10.70
N THR A 36 6.53 -20.98 -11.17
CA THR A 36 7.67 -21.79 -11.58
C THR A 36 8.98 -21.18 -11.09
N GLY A 37 9.98 -22.03 -10.88
CA GLY A 37 11.34 -21.61 -10.56
C GLY A 37 12.16 -21.31 -11.82
N ILE A 38 13.48 -21.37 -11.69
CA ILE A 38 14.43 -21.35 -12.81
C ILE A 38 15.18 -22.69 -12.88
N GLN A 39 15.95 -22.89 -13.95
CA GLN A 39 16.85 -24.04 -14.03
C GLN A 39 17.76 -24.10 -12.80
N GLY A 40 17.79 -25.26 -12.13
CA GLY A 40 18.56 -25.49 -10.90
C GLY A 40 17.97 -24.91 -9.60
N LYS A 41 16.82 -24.20 -9.64
CA LYS A 41 16.21 -23.61 -8.43
C LYS A 41 14.69 -23.71 -8.46
N GLY A 42 14.14 -24.45 -7.50
CA GLY A 42 12.69 -24.60 -7.34
C GLY A 42 11.99 -23.29 -6.93
N VAL A 43 10.70 -23.18 -7.21
CA VAL A 43 9.92 -21.95 -6.96
C VAL A 43 9.82 -21.59 -5.48
N LEU A 44 9.72 -22.57 -4.57
CA LEU A 44 9.72 -22.32 -3.12
C LEU A 44 11.05 -21.73 -2.65
N GLN A 45 12.17 -22.25 -3.16
CA GLN A 45 13.50 -21.72 -2.85
C GLN A 45 13.66 -20.30 -3.42
N MET A 46 13.20 -20.06 -4.65
CA MET A 46 13.20 -18.73 -5.25
C MET A 46 12.35 -17.73 -4.45
N ALA A 47 11.15 -18.12 -4.02
CA ALA A 47 10.28 -17.29 -3.18
C ALA A 47 10.93 -16.97 -1.84
N HIS A 48 11.54 -17.97 -1.19
CA HIS A 48 12.24 -17.78 0.07
C HIS A 48 13.42 -16.80 -0.06
N GLU A 49 14.25 -16.98 -1.09
CA GLU A 49 15.37 -16.08 -1.34
C GLU A 49 14.91 -14.65 -1.64
N LEU A 50 13.81 -14.48 -2.40
CA LEU A 50 13.25 -13.16 -2.67
C LEU A 50 12.88 -12.43 -1.36
N LEU A 51 12.19 -13.12 -0.46
CA LEU A 51 11.80 -12.54 0.84
C LEU A 51 13.00 -12.26 1.76
N GLN A 52 14.07 -13.04 1.63
CA GLN A 52 15.30 -12.90 2.43
C GLN A 52 16.27 -11.83 1.91
N LEU A 53 16.00 -11.21 0.76
CA LEU A 53 16.85 -10.12 0.25
C LEU A 53 16.82 -8.95 1.23
N LYS A 54 17.92 -8.72 1.93
CA LYS A 54 18.05 -7.59 2.86
C LYS A 54 18.42 -6.31 2.13
N PRO A 55 17.93 -5.14 2.57
CA PRO A 55 18.38 -3.87 2.06
C PRO A 55 19.90 -3.78 2.26
N LYS A 56 20.67 -3.54 1.20
CA LYS A 56 22.08 -3.16 1.37
C LYS A 56 22.09 -1.76 1.97
N SER A 57 22.91 -1.53 2.98
CA SER A 57 23.06 -0.22 3.63
C SER A 57 23.24 0.88 2.57
N GLY A 58 22.22 1.72 2.37
CA GLY A 58 22.20 2.80 1.37
C GLY A 58 21.58 2.48 0.00
N ALA A 59 21.01 1.29 -0.24
CA ALA A 59 20.36 0.92 -1.51
C ALA A 59 18.96 0.31 -1.31
N THR A 60 18.05 0.55 -2.27
CA THR A 60 16.61 0.20 -2.22
C THR A 60 16.29 -1.29 -2.46
N ALA A 61 17.27 -2.10 -2.85
CA ALA A 61 17.01 -3.43 -3.42
C ALA A 61 17.02 -4.57 -2.37
N GLY A 62 16.23 -4.44 -1.31
CA GLY A 62 15.92 -5.52 -0.38
C GLY A 62 14.50 -5.43 0.15
N PHE A 63 13.89 -6.57 0.45
CA PHE A 63 12.47 -6.70 0.79
C PHE A 63 12.24 -7.14 2.24
N ASP A 64 13.17 -7.89 2.85
CA ASP A 64 13.08 -8.36 4.25
C ASP A 64 11.66 -8.78 4.68
N GLY A 65 11.06 -9.69 3.92
CA GLY A 65 9.69 -10.17 4.09
C GLY A 65 8.65 -9.51 3.16
N ILE A 66 7.37 -9.81 3.41
CA ILE A 66 6.24 -9.30 2.60
C ILE A 66 6.09 -7.78 2.73
N ALA A 67 6.36 -7.24 3.91
CA ALA A 67 6.19 -5.81 4.19
C ALA A 67 7.10 -4.94 3.31
N GLY A 68 8.40 -5.28 3.17
CA GLY A 68 9.26 -4.55 2.24
C GLY A 68 8.99 -4.91 0.78
N LEU A 69 8.48 -6.12 0.49
CA LEU A 69 8.03 -6.47 -0.86
C LEU A 69 6.85 -5.60 -1.33
N LEU A 70 5.94 -5.19 -0.44
CA LEU A 70 4.85 -4.24 -0.76
C LEU A 70 5.35 -2.88 -1.27
N GLY A 71 6.58 -2.51 -0.92
CA GLY A 71 7.25 -1.31 -1.40
C GLY A 71 8.14 -1.48 -2.62
N ALA A 72 8.25 -2.70 -3.15
CA ALA A 72 9.09 -3.00 -4.29
C ALA A 72 8.65 -2.23 -5.55
N THR A 73 9.62 -1.66 -6.25
CA THR A 73 9.44 -1.10 -7.59
C THR A 73 9.89 -2.08 -8.66
N PHE A 74 9.53 -1.82 -9.93
CA PHE A 74 10.07 -2.57 -11.05
C PHE A 74 11.60 -2.60 -11.08
N ASN A 75 12.26 -1.51 -10.69
CA ASN A 75 13.72 -1.44 -10.65
C ASN A 75 14.34 -2.33 -9.57
N ASP A 76 13.63 -2.56 -8.46
CA ASP A 76 14.10 -3.45 -7.41
C ASP A 76 13.93 -4.93 -7.84
N LEU A 77 12.83 -5.25 -8.54
CA LEU A 77 12.51 -6.61 -8.98
C LEU A 77 13.28 -7.06 -10.23
N LYS A 78 13.53 -6.18 -11.21
CA LYS A 78 14.14 -6.54 -12.50
C LYS A 78 15.55 -7.13 -12.37
N ASN A 79 16.25 -6.80 -11.27
CA ASN A 79 17.60 -7.28 -11.00
C ASN A 79 17.62 -8.64 -10.31
N VAL A 80 16.47 -9.17 -9.91
CA VAL A 80 16.38 -10.47 -9.25
C VAL A 80 16.38 -11.58 -10.29
N LYS A 81 17.35 -12.49 -10.19
CA LYS A 81 17.49 -13.62 -11.10
C LYS A 81 16.24 -14.52 -11.05
N GLY A 82 15.59 -14.69 -12.19
CA GLY A 82 14.37 -15.51 -12.32
C GLY A 82 13.05 -14.75 -12.32
N LEU A 83 13.10 -13.43 -12.05
CA LEU A 83 11.99 -12.51 -12.19
C LEU A 83 12.06 -11.81 -13.55
N GLY A 84 11.54 -12.49 -14.57
CA GLY A 84 11.34 -11.89 -15.90
C GLY A 84 10.22 -10.84 -15.88
N PRO A 85 10.07 -10.05 -16.97
CA PRO A 85 9.13 -8.93 -17.03
C PRO A 85 7.69 -9.33 -16.72
N ALA A 86 7.25 -10.51 -17.16
CA ALA A 86 5.91 -11.03 -16.86
C ALA A 86 5.68 -11.28 -15.36
N LYS A 87 6.62 -11.94 -14.67
CA LYS A 87 6.51 -12.20 -13.23
C LYS A 87 6.62 -10.90 -12.41
N CYS A 88 7.45 -9.96 -12.86
CA CYS A 88 7.52 -8.63 -12.25
C CYS A 88 6.18 -7.89 -12.36
N ALA A 89 5.55 -7.89 -13.55
CA ALA A 89 4.25 -7.25 -13.76
C ALA A 89 3.15 -7.88 -12.89
N GLU A 90 3.10 -9.21 -12.82
CA GLU A 90 2.13 -9.94 -11.99
C GLU A 90 2.29 -9.61 -10.50
N LEU A 91 3.52 -9.61 -9.98
CA LEU A 91 3.78 -9.22 -8.60
C LEU A 91 3.39 -7.76 -8.34
N LEU A 92 3.85 -6.81 -9.18
CA LEU A 92 3.52 -5.40 -9.01
C LEU A 92 2.01 -5.15 -9.02
N ALA A 93 1.26 -5.86 -9.89
CA ALA A 93 -0.19 -5.76 -9.93
C ALA A 93 -0.84 -6.25 -8.63
N VAL A 94 -0.43 -7.40 -8.10
CA VAL A 94 -0.96 -7.94 -6.83
C VAL A 94 -0.63 -7.03 -5.66
N LEU A 95 0.60 -6.49 -5.59
CA LEU A 95 1.02 -5.59 -4.52
C LEU A 95 0.28 -4.25 -4.59
N GLU A 96 0.06 -3.72 -5.80
CA GLU A 96 -0.76 -2.52 -6.02
C GLU A 96 -2.21 -2.73 -5.57
N LEU A 97 -2.81 -3.89 -5.91
CA LEU A 97 -4.14 -4.25 -5.45
C LEU A 97 -4.22 -4.31 -3.93
N ALA A 98 -3.22 -4.93 -3.27
CA ALA A 98 -3.14 -4.95 -1.82
C ALA A 98 -3.05 -3.53 -1.23
N ARG A 99 -2.21 -2.67 -1.81
CA ARG A 99 -2.07 -1.27 -1.37
C ARG A 99 -3.37 -0.47 -1.53
N ARG A 100 -4.07 -0.64 -2.66
CA ARG A 100 -5.38 0.00 -2.89
C ARG A 100 -6.44 -0.50 -1.93
N ALA A 101 -6.53 -1.80 -1.70
CA ALA A 101 -7.49 -2.38 -0.75
C ALA A 101 -7.24 -1.87 0.68
N MET A 102 -5.97 -1.78 1.10
CA MET A 102 -5.60 -1.18 2.39
C MET A 102 -5.97 0.30 2.47
N ALA A 103 -5.69 1.07 1.42
CA ALA A 103 -6.03 2.49 1.35
C ALA A 103 -7.55 2.72 1.39
N GLN A 104 -8.34 1.93 0.65
CA GLN A 104 -9.80 1.98 0.64
C GLN A 104 -10.39 1.64 2.01
N ARG A 105 -9.96 0.52 2.61
CA ARG A 105 -10.42 0.12 3.94
C ARG A 105 -10.14 1.19 4.97
N LEU A 106 -9.01 1.87 4.83
CA LEU A 106 -8.65 2.94 5.74
C LEU A 106 -9.45 4.23 5.45
N GLN A 107 -9.76 4.56 4.20
CA GLN A 107 -10.69 5.66 3.87
C GLN A 107 -12.10 5.40 4.41
N GLU A 108 -12.60 4.16 4.30
CA GLU A 108 -13.95 3.79 4.77
C GLU A 108 -14.05 3.71 6.30
N ARG A 109 -12.96 3.33 6.98
CA ARG A 109 -12.95 3.06 8.43
C ARG A 109 -12.22 4.08 9.27
N THR A 110 -11.52 5.07 8.71
CA THR A 110 -10.66 5.91 9.55
C THR A 110 -11.51 6.63 10.56
N VAL A 111 -11.44 6.22 11.81
CA VAL A 111 -11.29 7.15 12.91
C VAL A 111 -9.79 7.07 13.15
N PHE A 112 -9.04 8.14 12.90
CA PHE A 112 -7.69 8.25 13.46
C PHE A 112 -7.83 8.47 14.96
N ASP A 113 -8.16 7.39 15.66
CA ASP A 113 -8.36 7.34 17.10
C ASP A 113 -7.03 7.30 17.85
N THR A 114 -5.99 6.75 17.22
CA THR A 114 -4.67 6.59 17.82
C THR A 114 -3.53 7.09 16.92
N PRO A 115 -2.43 7.60 17.51
CA PRO A 115 -1.23 7.99 16.77
C PRO A 115 -0.61 6.84 15.95
N ASP A 116 -0.73 5.59 16.40
CA ASP A 116 -0.19 4.43 15.69
C ASP A 116 -0.94 4.16 14.38
N THR A 117 -2.27 4.31 14.35
CA THR A 117 -3.06 4.19 13.12
C THR A 117 -2.66 5.26 12.10
N VAL A 118 -2.41 6.50 12.55
CA VAL A 118 -1.90 7.59 11.70
C VAL A 118 -0.51 7.25 11.15
N LYS A 119 0.38 6.74 12.00
CA LYS A 119 1.74 6.35 11.62
C LYS A 119 1.74 5.23 10.58
N SER A 120 0.99 4.16 10.79
CA SER A 120 0.89 3.04 9.83
C SER A 120 0.32 3.51 8.50
N TYR A 121 -0.66 4.41 8.50
CA TYR A 121 -1.19 5.00 7.27
C TYR A 121 -0.13 5.78 6.51
N LEU A 122 0.56 6.70 7.20
CA LEU A 122 1.58 7.54 6.58
C LEU A 122 2.76 6.71 6.08
N GLN A 123 3.15 5.65 6.79
CA GLN A 123 4.17 4.70 6.32
C GLN A 123 3.74 3.99 5.03
N LEU A 124 2.46 3.61 4.90
CA LEU A 124 1.96 2.99 3.67
C LEU A 124 1.96 3.97 2.48
N GLN A 125 1.59 5.24 2.71
CA GLN A 125 1.46 6.25 1.65
C GLN A 125 2.80 6.89 1.26
N LEU A 126 3.67 7.14 2.23
CA LEU A 126 4.90 7.94 2.07
C LEU A 126 6.18 7.13 2.30
N GLY A 127 6.11 5.92 2.86
CA GLY A 127 7.29 5.16 3.29
C GLY A 127 8.26 4.78 2.16
N ASN A 128 7.80 4.75 0.90
CA ASN A 128 8.66 4.46 -0.26
C ASN A 128 9.17 5.72 -0.99
N ARG A 129 8.94 6.91 -0.44
CA ARG A 129 9.41 8.15 -1.06
C ARG A 129 10.91 8.32 -0.81
N ARG A 130 11.64 8.71 -1.86
CA ARG A 130 13.11 8.87 -1.83
C ARG A 130 13.58 10.20 -1.21
N HIS A 131 12.64 11.06 -0.82
CA HIS A 131 12.89 12.37 -0.25
C HIS A 131 11.89 12.62 0.90
N GLU A 132 12.23 13.52 1.80
CA GLU A 132 11.32 13.95 2.86
C GLU A 132 10.11 14.66 2.26
N VAL A 133 8.92 14.22 2.69
CA VAL A 133 7.63 14.77 2.26
C VAL A 133 6.94 15.36 3.48
N PHE A 134 6.59 16.64 3.40
CA PHE A 134 5.70 17.26 4.37
C PHE A 134 4.27 17.13 3.84
N ALA A 135 3.41 16.40 4.55
CA ALA A 135 2.02 16.18 4.17
C ALA A 135 1.06 16.57 5.31
N VAL A 136 -0.14 17.01 4.91
CA VAL A 136 -1.22 17.39 5.82
C VAL A 136 -2.37 16.41 5.64
N LEU A 137 -2.87 15.87 6.75
CA LEU A 137 -4.08 15.08 6.78
C LEU A 137 -5.25 16.00 7.12
N PHE A 138 -6.26 16.03 6.26
CA PHE A 138 -7.54 16.66 6.52
C PHE A 138 -8.49 15.62 7.08
N LEU A 139 -8.98 15.85 8.28
CA LEU A 139 -9.87 14.94 8.99
C LEU A 139 -11.25 15.59 9.21
N ASP A 140 -12.30 14.78 9.25
CA ASP A 140 -13.61 15.22 9.71
C ASP A 140 -13.72 15.20 11.25
N VAL A 141 -14.88 15.61 11.78
CA VAL A 141 -15.15 15.66 13.23
C VAL A 141 -15.19 14.28 13.92
N GLN A 142 -15.24 13.19 13.15
CA GLN A 142 -15.13 11.82 13.63
C GLN A 142 -13.72 11.25 13.38
N ASN A 143 -12.73 12.11 13.14
CA ASN A 143 -11.35 11.75 12.79
C ASN A 143 -11.24 10.89 11.52
N ARG A 144 -12.19 11.00 10.59
CA ARG A 144 -12.11 10.31 9.30
C ARG A 144 -11.30 11.07 8.29
N LEU A 145 -10.48 10.34 7.52
CA LEU A 145 -9.65 10.98 6.50
C LEU A 145 -10.54 11.55 5.38
N ILE A 146 -10.52 12.87 5.24
CA ILE A 146 -11.10 13.58 4.11
C ILE A 146 -10.09 13.61 2.95
N ALA A 147 -8.84 13.96 3.24
CA ALA A 147 -7.78 14.05 2.24
C ALA A 147 -6.38 13.98 2.87
N LEU A 148 -5.39 13.54 2.10
CA LEU A 148 -3.96 13.65 2.40
C LEU A 148 -3.33 14.52 1.31
N GLU A 149 -2.83 15.69 1.68
CA GLU A 149 -2.22 16.64 0.74
C GLU A 149 -0.73 16.80 1.01
N GLU A 150 0.10 16.58 -0.02
CA GLU A 150 1.53 16.84 0.05
C GLU A 150 1.78 18.34 -0.11
N MET A 151 2.32 18.93 0.94
CA MET A 151 2.54 20.37 1.03
C MET A 151 3.92 20.76 0.49
N PHE A 152 4.95 19.92 0.63
CA PHE A 152 6.30 20.22 0.16
C PHE A 152 7.15 18.96 -0.15
N GLN A 153 8.10 19.10 -1.08
CA GLN A 153 9.22 18.19 -1.30
C GLN A 153 10.52 19.03 -1.23
N GLY A 154 11.36 18.83 -0.19
CA GLY A 154 12.62 19.56 0.01
C GLY A 154 12.82 20.19 1.40
N THR A 155 14.02 20.72 1.67
CA THR A 155 14.50 21.15 3.00
C THR A 155 13.74 22.36 3.56
N LEU A 156 13.39 22.26 4.85
CA LEU A 156 12.46 23.07 5.65
C LEU A 156 12.93 24.52 5.93
N THR A 157 12.93 25.43 4.95
CA THR A 157 13.33 26.84 5.23
C THR A 157 12.23 27.89 5.00
N GLN A 158 11.10 27.59 4.34
CA GLN A 158 10.03 28.57 4.11
C GLN A 158 8.63 27.95 4.29
N LEU A 159 8.22 27.74 5.54
CA LEU A 159 6.97 27.05 5.87
C LEU A 159 5.75 27.98 6.06
N SER A 160 5.89 29.24 6.46
CA SER A 160 4.72 29.99 6.96
C SER A 160 3.75 30.48 5.88
N VAL A 161 4.23 30.99 4.74
CA VAL A 161 3.36 31.68 3.75
C VAL A 161 2.70 30.72 2.77
N THR A 162 3.40 29.67 2.34
CA THR A 162 2.88 28.69 1.36
C THR A 162 1.83 27.78 1.99
N LEU A 163 2.01 27.41 3.27
CA LEU A 163 1.04 26.58 4.00
C LEU A 163 -0.30 27.30 4.14
N LEU A 164 -0.30 28.56 4.58
CA LEU A 164 -1.53 29.35 4.71
C LEU A 164 -2.27 29.49 3.38
N ARG A 165 -1.55 29.78 2.28
CA ARG A 165 -2.20 29.97 0.97
C ARG A 165 -2.84 28.69 0.41
N LYS A 166 -2.20 27.53 0.57
CA LYS A 166 -2.78 26.22 0.21
C LYS A 166 -3.96 25.86 1.13
N TYR A 167 -3.81 26.04 2.44
CA TYR A 167 -4.88 25.78 3.42
C TYR A 167 -6.15 26.60 3.15
N PHE A 168 -6.00 27.91 2.92
CA PHE A 168 -7.12 28.81 2.60
C PHE A 168 -7.74 28.50 1.23
N GLY A 169 -6.93 28.13 0.23
CA GLY A 169 -7.41 27.71 -1.08
C GLY A 169 -8.29 26.46 -1.00
N TRP A 170 -7.83 25.46 -0.25
CA TRP A 170 -8.59 24.22 -0.02
C TRP A 170 -9.86 24.47 0.82
N PHE A 171 -9.79 25.28 1.89
CA PHE A 171 -10.95 25.63 2.71
C PHE A 171 -12.06 26.32 1.89
N ARG A 172 -11.70 27.21 0.95
CA ARG A 172 -12.66 27.84 0.02
C ARG A 172 -13.29 26.84 -0.94
N HIS A 173 -12.53 25.86 -1.41
CA HIS A 173 -13.06 24.83 -2.30
C HIS A 173 -14.01 23.88 -1.55
N PHE A 174 -13.61 23.43 -0.35
CA PHE A 174 -14.39 22.51 0.48
C PHE A 174 -15.71 23.12 0.99
N THR A 175 -15.70 24.40 1.38
CA THR A 175 -16.92 25.12 1.80
C THR A 175 -17.89 25.35 0.64
N ALA A 176 -17.40 25.57 -0.58
CA ALA A 176 -18.24 25.68 -1.77
C ALA A 176 -18.94 24.35 -2.12
N THR A 177 -18.25 23.21 -2.00
CA THR A 177 -18.84 21.89 -2.26
C THR A 177 -19.86 21.46 -1.20
N GLN A 178 -19.73 21.93 0.05
CA GLN A 178 -20.73 21.69 1.10
C GLN A 178 -21.91 22.67 1.10
N SER A 179 -21.78 23.88 0.57
CA SER A 179 -22.91 24.83 0.49
C SER A 179 -23.89 24.45 -0.63
N GLU A 180 -23.40 23.91 -1.75
CA GLU A 180 -24.26 23.41 -2.84
C GLU A 180 -25.07 22.17 -2.41
N SER A 181 -24.54 21.35 -1.51
CA SER A 181 -25.25 20.17 -0.98
C SER A 181 -26.21 20.48 0.19
N ARG A 182 -26.20 21.71 0.74
CA ARG A 182 -27.14 22.14 1.80
C ARG A 182 -28.29 23.03 1.33
N LEU A 183 -28.29 23.49 0.07
CA LEU A 183 -29.35 24.36 -0.47
C LEU A 183 -30.63 23.63 -0.96
N TRP A 184 -30.69 22.29 -0.86
CA TRP A 184 -31.83 21.49 -1.35
C TRP A 184 -32.68 20.80 -0.26
N SER A 185 -32.62 21.25 0.99
CA SER A 185 -33.52 20.73 2.03
C SER A 185 -33.89 21.78 3.07
N ARG A 186 -34.78 22.70 2.71
CA ARG A 186 -35.72 23.39 3.63
C ARG A 186 -36.70 24.29 2.88
N THR A 187 -37.79 23.69 2.42
CA THR A 187 -39.09 24.36 2.35
C THR A 187 -40.14 23.44 2.95
N PRO A 188 -40.61 23.71 4.18
CA PRO A 188 -41.96 23.35 4.57
C PRO A 188 -42.87 24.55 4.30
N SER A 189 -43.77 24.35 3.36
CA SER A 189 -44.99 25.10 3.13
C SER A 189 -45.80 25.27 4.43
N CYS A 190 -46.02 26.50 4.88
CA CYS A 190 -47.12 26.83 5.77
C CYS A 190 -48.29 27.37 4.93
N HIS A 191 -49.32 26.53 4.79
CA HIS A 191 -50.68 26.97 4.51
C HIS A 191 -51.38 27.32 5.83
N SER A 192 -52.36 28.22 5.69
CA SER A 192 -53.34 28.74 6.66
C SER A 192 -52.94 30.05 7.35
#